data_AF-A0A522IAU3-F1
#
_entry.id   AF-A0A522IAU3-F1
#
_cell.length_a   1.000
_cell.length_b   1.000
_cell.length_c   1.000
_cell.angle_alpha   90.00
_cell.angle_beta   90.00
_cell.angle_gamma   90.00
#
_symmetry.space_group_name_H-M   'P 1'
#
loop_
_entity.id
_entity.type
_entity.pdbx_description
1 polymer ?
#
loop_
_entity_poly.entity_id
_entity_poly.type
_entity_poly.pdbx_seq_one_letter_code
_entity_poly.pdbx_strand_id
1 'polypeptide(L)'
;MNSRIQKDELAAQGVADVSRREWLESHEAGYHKTMGNRQVQMIAIGGAIGTGLFLGAGARLQMAGPSLAIVYLVRGAFSFLI
;
A
#
# COMPACT_ATOMS: atom_id res chain seq x y z
N MET A 1 39.80 35.44 3.23
CA MET A 1 39.05 35.45 1.95
C MET A 1 38.42 34.08 1.65
N ASN A 2 37.88 33.40 2.65
CA ASN A 2 37.31 32.04 2.54
C ASN A 2 35.83 32.00 2.99
N SER A 3 35.39 33.03 3.72
CA SER A 3 34.04 33.17 4.24
C SER A 3 33.01 33.74 3.25
N ARG A 4 33.44 34.20 2.08
CA ARG A 4 32.53 34.62 0.99
C ARG A 4 32.11 33.40 0.18
N ILE A 5 33.09 32.63 -0.31
CA ILE A 5 32.88 31.35 -1.02
C ILE A 5 31.92 30.40 -0.29
N GLN A 6 32.06 30.26 1.03
CA GLN A 6 31.15 29.43 1.84
C GLN A 6 29.71 29.96 1.87
N LYS A 7 29.50 31.29 1.87
CA LYS A 7 28.16 31.91 1.84
C LYS A 7 27.52 31.77 0.47
N ASP A 8 28.33 31.82 -0.58
CA ASP A 8 27.89 31.64 -1.96
C ASP A 8 27.38 30.21 -2.18
N GLU A 9 28.07 29.23 -1.58
CA GLU A 9 27.70 27.80 -1.62
C GLU A 9 26.50 27.47 -0.71
N LEU A 10 26.39 28.11 0.46
CA LEU A 10 25.21 28.04 1.32
C LEU A 10 23.98 28.67 0.64
N ALA A 11 24.17 29.79 -0.05
CA ALA A 11 23.12 30.46 -0.82
C ALA A 11 22.70 29.60 -2.03
N ALA A 12 23.65 28.97 -2.72
CA ALA A 12 23.37 28.03 -3.80
C ALA A 12 22.61 26.78 -3.33
N GLN A 13 22.96 26.23 -2.16
CA GLN A 13 22.20 25.14 -1.51
C GLN A 13 20.79 25.60 -1.13
N GLY A 14 20.66 26.82 -0.59
CA GLY A 14 19.39 27.50 -0.29
C GLY A 14 18.43 27.55 -1.47
N VAL A 15 18.95 27.94 -2.64
CA VAL A 15 18.15 28.03 -3.87
C VAL A 15 17.77 26.64 -4.39
N ALA A 16 18.69 25.67 -4.30
CA ALA A 16 18.44 24.30 -4.75
C ALA A 16 17.42 23.56 -3.86
N ASP A 17 17.39 23.80 -2.55
CA ASP A 17 16.42 23.17 -1.65
C ASP A 17 15.02 23.77 -1.77
N VAL A 18 14.91 25.09 -1.96
CA VAL A 18 13.64 25.78 -2.22
C VAL A 18 13.01 25.26 -3.51
N SER A 19 13.79 25.18 -4.60
CA SER A 19 13.29 24.70 -5.88
C SER A 19 12.86 23.22 -5.83
N ARG A 20 13.55 22.37 -5.04
CA ARG A 20 13.16 20.98 -4.82
C ARG A 20 11.86 20.87 -4.00
N ARG A 21 11.67 21.73 -3.00
CA ARG A 21 10.44 21.77 -2.18
C ARG A 21 9.24 22.24 -2.99
N GLU A 22 9.41 23.27 -3.81
CA GLU A 22 8.39 23.76 -4.75
C GLU A 22 7.97 22.66 -5.75
N TRP A 23 8.93 21.90 -6.29
CA TRP A 23 8.63 20.76 -7.16
C TRP A 23 7.84 19.67 -6.42
N LEU A 24 8.19 19.34 -5.17
CA LEU A 24 7.46 18.36 -4.37
C LEU A 24 6.04 18.83 -4.00
N GLU A 25 5.86 20.10 -3.62
CA GLU A 25 4.54 20.68 -3.33
C GLU A 25 3.64 20.67 -4.57
N SER A 26 4.20 20.95 -5.76
CA SER A 26 3.44 20.93 -7.01
C SER A 26 2.87 19.55 -7.38
N HIS A 27 3.49 18.46 -6.90
CA HIS A 27 3.02 17.09 -7.14
C HIS A 27 2.01 16.61 -6.08
N GLU A 28 1.89 17.29 -4.94
CA GLU A 28 1.00 16.94 -3.83
C GLU A 28 -0.29 17.79 -3.84
N ALA A 29 -0.30 18.96 -4.50
CA ALA A 29 -1.37 19.96 -4.48
C ALA A 29 -2.73 19.54 -5.08
N GLY A 30 -2.89 18.30 -5.55
CA GLY A 30 -4.15 17.77 -6.09
C GLY A 30 -4.59 16.44 -5.52
N TYR A 31 -3.76 15.78 -4.69
CA TYR A 31 -4.08 14.47 -4.13
C TYR A 31 -4.75 14.63 -2.77
N HIS A 32 -5.96 14.11 -2.64
CA HIS A 32 -6.57 13.88 -1.34
C HIS A 32 -5.76 12.78 -0.62
N LYS A 33 -4.74 13.19 0.12
CA LYS A 33 -3.81 12.30 0.86
C LYS A 33 -4.46 11.53 2.01
N THR A 34 -5.77 11.72 2.21
CA THR A 34 -6.53 11.06 3.26
C THR A 34 -7.47 10.03 2.63
N MET A 35 -7.04 8.76 2.69
CA MET A 35 -8.00 7.67 2.59
C MET A 35 -8.75 7.60 3.91
N GLY A 36 -10.09 7.60 3.86
CA GLY A 36 -10.90 7.53 5.06
C GLY A 36 -10.61 6.25 5.84
N ASN A 37 -10.81 6.28 7.16
CA ASN A 37 -10.50 5.17 8.06
C ASN A 37 -11.07 3.82 7.56
N ARG A 38 -12.28 3.84 6.97
CA ARG A 38 -12.93 2.67 6.36
C ARG A 38 -12.17 2.14 5.12
N GLN A 39 -11.64 3.01 4.27
CA GLN A 39 -10.90 2.58 3.08
C GLN A 39 -9.57 1.92 3.46
N VAL A 40 -8.85 2.51 4.40
CA VAL A 40 -7.60 1.94 4.93
C VAL A 40 -7.87 0.60 5.61
N GLN A 41 -8.97 0.48 6.38
CA GLN A 41 -9.37 -0.79 6.98
C GLN A 41 -9.74 -1.85 5.93
N MET A 42 -10.44 -1.48 4.86
CA MET A 42 -10.74 -2.41 3.76
C MET A 42 -9.48 -2.88 3.05
N ILE A 43 -8.48 -2.01 2.86
CA ILE A 43 -7.16 -2.38 2.33
C ILE A 43 -6.45 -3.35 3.28
N ALA A 44 -6.46 -3.06 4.59
CA ALA A 44 -5.83 -3.92 5.60
C ALA A 44 -6.51 -5.30 5.68
N ILE A 45 -7.84 -5.34 5.70
CA ILE A 45 -8.63 -6.58 5.71
C ILE A 45 -8.39 -7.37 4.41
N GLY A 46 -8.45 -6.70 3.26
CA GLY A 46 -8.19 -7.32 1.97
C GLY A 46 -6.78 -7.90 1.86
N GLY A 47 -5.77 -7.16 2.35
CA GLY A 47 -4.38 -7.63 2.42
C GLY A 47 -4.23 -8.86 3.31
N ALA A 48 -4.71 -8.79 4.55
CA ALA A 48 -4.61 -9.88 5.52
C ALA A 48 -5.36 -11.16 5.08
N ILE A 49 -6.59 -11.02 4.56
CA ILE A 49 -7.36 -12.14 4.00
C ILE A 49 -6.67 -12.69 2.76
N GLY A 50 -6.19 -11.82 1.86
CA GLY A 50 -5.56 -12.21 0.60
C GLY A 50 -4.31 -13.06 0.79
N THR A 51 -3.34 -12.60 1.58
CA THR A 51 -2.11 -13.37 1.82
C THR A 51 -2.39 -14.63 2.65
N GLY A 52 -3.26 -14.53 3.66
CA GLY A 52 -3.61 -15.65 4.53
C GLY A 52 -4.32 -16.79 3.80
N LEU A 53 -5.31 -16.48 2.97
CA LEU A 53 -6.01 -17.48 2.16
C LEU A 53 -5.10 -18.03 1.07
N PHE A 54 -4.25 -17.22 0.43
CA PHE A 54 -3.39 -17.74 -0.63
C PHE A 54 -2.29 -18.67 -0.11
N LEU A 55 -1.56 -18.26 0.94
CA LEU A 55 -0.53 -19.09 1.56
C LEU A 55 -1.13 -20.31 2.27
N GLY A 56 -2.25 -20.15 2.95
CA GLY A 56 -2.91 -21.23 3.69
C GLY A 56 -3.72 -22.17 2.81
N ALA A 57 -4.64 -21.64 2.00
CA ALA A 57 -5.50 -22.45 1.14
C ALA A 57 -4.75 -23.00 -0.07
N GLY A 58 -3.76 -22.28 -0.63
CA GLY A 58 -2.93 -22.78 -1.74
C GLY A 58 -2.16 -24.04 -1.37
N ALA A 59 -1.52 -24.06 -0.19
CA ALA A 59 -0.83 -25.24 0.32
C ALA A 59 -1.79 -26.44 0.50
N ARG A 60 -3.01 -26.17 0.97
CA ARG A 60 -4.03 -27.21 1.16
C ARG A 60 -4.65 -27.67 -0.16
N LEU A 61 -4.82 -26.77 -1.13
CA LEU A 61 -5.32 -27.06 -2.47
C LEU A 61 -4.34 -27.97 -3.22
N GLN A 62 -3.03 -27.73 -3.07
CA GLN A 62 -2.01 -28.58 -3.67
C GLN A 62 -1.99 -29.99 -3.05
N MET A 63 -2.20 -30.10 -1.74
CA MET A 63 -2.22 -31.39 -1.03
C MET A 63 -3.54 -32.17 -1.25
N ALA A 64 -4.69 -31.51 -1.21
CA ALA A 64 -6.01 -32.13 -1.32
C ALA A 64 -6.55 -32.19 -2.77
N GLY A 65 -5.90 -31.48 -3.70
CA GLY A 65 -6.33 -31.34 -5.08
C GLY A 65 -7.61 -30.50 -5.24
N PRO A 66 -8.22 -30.51 -6.45
CA PRO A 66 -9.39 -29.70 -6.79
C PRO A 66 -10.62 -29.97 -5.90
N SER A 67 -10.66 -31.13 -5.23
CA SER A 67 -11.73 -31.53 -4.32
C SER A 67 -11.96 -30.54 -3.18
N LEU A 68 -10.90 -29.86 -2.71
CA LEU A 68 -10.98 -28.88 -1.63
C LEU A 68 -11.89 -27.69 -1.99
N ALA A 69 -11.82 -27.23 -3.24
CA ALA A 69 -12.66 -26.14 -3.73
C ALA A 69 -14.14 -26.53 -3.74
N ILE A 70 -14.45 -27.78 -4.15
CA ILE A 70 -15.82 -28.31 -4.17
C ILE A 70 -16.38 -28.40 -2.76
N VAL A 71 -15.61 -28.93 -1.80
CA VAL A 71 -16.04 -29.04 -0.39
C VAL A 71 -16.32 -27.66 0.23
N TYR A 72 -15.47 -26.67 -0.05
CA TYR A 72 -15.71 -25.29 0.40
C TYR A 72 -16.97 -24.68 -0.22
N LEU A 73 -17.21 -24.93 -1.51
CA LEU A 73 -18.41 -24.48 -2.23
C LEU A 73 -19.68 -25.08 -1.63
N VAL A 74 -19.70 -26.39 -1.42
CA VAL A 74 -20.85 -27.10 -0.85
C VAL A 74 -21.13 -26.63 0.57
N ARG A 75 -20.09 -26.55 1.42
CA ARG A 75 -20.24 -26.06 2.80
C ARG A 75 -20.71 -24.61 2.85
N GLY A 76 -20.21 -23.76 1.95
CA GLY A 76 -20.66 -22.38 1.79
C GLY A 76 -22.13 -22.29 1.38
N ALA A 77 -22.56 -23.11 0.41
CA ALA A 77 -23.95 -23.16 -0.04
C ALA A 77 -24.91 -23.60 1.08
N PHE A 78 -24.56 -24.62 1.85
CA PHE A 78 -25.36 -25.02 3.02
C PHE A 78 -25.41 -23.96 4.10
N SER A 79 -24.30 -23.25 4.36
CA SER A 79 -24.27 -22.15 5.34
C SER A 79 -25.03 -20.91 4.89
N PHE A 80 -25.29 -20.78 3.58
CA PHE A 80 -26.09 -19.69 3.01
C PHE A 80 -27.59 -20.00 2.98
N LEU A 81 -27.96 -21.28 2.88
CA LEU A 81 -29.35 -21.76 2.86
C LEU A 81 -29.96 -21.96 4.25
N ILE A 82 -29.12 -22.07 5.29
CA ILE A 82 -29.55 -22.10 6.70
C ILE A 82 -29.80 -20.67 7.20
#